data_AF-A0A3T2V173-F1
#
_entry.id   AF-A0A3T2V173-F1
#
_cell.length_a   1.000
_cell.length_b   1.000
_cell.length_c   1.000
_cell.angle_alpha   90.00
_cell.angle_beta   90.00
_cell.angle_gamma   90.00
#
_symmetry.space_group_name_H-M   'P 1'
#
loop_
_entity.id
_entity.type
_entity.pdbx_description
1 polymer ?
#
loop_
_entity_poly.entity_id
_entity_poly.type
_entity_poly.pdbx_seq_one_letter_code
_entity_poly.pdbx_strand_id
1 'polypeptide(L)' 'MLRFSANLSMLFGEYDFLARFEKAAQCGFRGVE' A
#
# COMPACT_ATOMS: atom_id res chain seq x y z
N MET A 1 18.80 1.58 6.14
CA MET A 1 17.67 0.70 5.76
C MET A 1 16.83 1.44 4.72
N LEU A 2 16.47 0.77 3.62
CA LEU A 2 15.67 1.38 2.55
C LEU A 2 14.24 1.65 3.03
N ARG A 3 13.63 2.73 2.54
CA ARG A 3 12.23 3.07 2.79
C ARG A 3 11.48 2.96 1.47
N PHE A 4 10.55 2.02 1.39
CA PHE A 4 9.70 1.83 0.22
C PHE A 4 8.29 2.34 0.50
N SER A 5 7.67 2.93 -0.52
CA SER A 5 6.26 3.30 -0.54
C SER A 5 5.48 2.32 -1.42
N ALA A 6 4.28 1.94 -1.00
CA ALA A 6 3.37 1.18 -1.87
C ALA A 6 2.59 2.15 -2.77
N ASN A 7 2.69 1.97 -4.08
CA ASN A 7 1.89 2.72 -5.05
C ASN A 7 0.47 2.13 -5.11
N LEU A 8 -0.52 2.79 -4.49
CA LEU A 8 -1.89 2.28 -4.37
C LEU A 8 -2.70 2.37 -5.67
N SER A 9 -2.17 3.09 -6.67
CA SER A 9 -2.76 3.13 -8.00
C SER A 9 -2.40 1.88 -8.82
N MET A 10 -1.27 1.24 -8.52
CA MET A 10 -0.78 0.04 -9.23
C MET A 10 -0.90 -1.25 -8.41
N LEU A 11 -0.79 -1.17 -7.08
CA LEU A 11 -0.87 -2.31 -6.16
C LEU A 11 -2.25 -2.40 -5.50
N PHE A 12 -2.59 -3.58 -4.98
CA PHE A 12 -3.84 -3.83 -4.24
C PHE A 12 -5.11 -3.50 -5.05
N GLY A 13 -5.04 -3.67 -6.38
CA GLY A 13 -6.13 -3.36 -7.30
C GLY A 13 -7.38 -4.22 -7.09
N GLU A 14 -7.25 -5.35 -6.40
CA GLU A 14 -8.34 -6.24 -6.01
C GLU A 14 -9.20 -5.70 -4.85
N TYR A 15 -8.79 -4.61 -4.21
CA TYR A 15 -9.54 -3.96 -3.12
C TYR A 15 -10.05 -2.58 -3.52
N ASP A 16 -11.15 -2.16 -2.88
CA ASP A 16 -11.61 -0.77 -2.91
C ASP A 16 -10.51 0.16 -2.43
N PHE A 17 -10.43 1.37 -3.00
CA PHE A 17 -9.29 2.27 -2.83
C PHE A 17 -8.91 2.53 -1.37
N LEU A 18 -9.89 2.80 -0.50
CA LEU A 18 -9.64 3.05 0.92
C LEU A 18 -9.15 1.80 1.67
N ALA A 19 -9.54 0.59 1.23
CA ALA A 19 -9.06 -0.66 1.84
C ALA A 19 -7.59 -0.96 1.50
N ARG A 20 -7.04 -0.36 0.43
CA ARG A 20 -5.64 -0.54 0.01
C ARG A 20 -4.63 -0.03 1.04
N PHE A 21 -4.99 1.00 1.82
CA PHE A 21 -4.14 1.54 2.89
C PHE A 21 -3.87 0.50 3.98
N GLU A 22 -4.91 -0.19 4.43
CA GLU A 22 -4.80 -1.25 5.44
C GLU A 22 -3.97 -2.43 4.90
N LYS A 23 -4.21 -2.80 3.63
CA LYS A 23 -3.46 -3.89 2.98
C LYS A 23 -1.97 -3.57 2.83
N ALA A 24 -1.64 -2.33 2.44
CA ALA A 24 -0.26 -1.87 2.39
C ALA A 24 0.41 -1.94 3.78
N ALA A 25 -0.30 -1.51 4.84
CA ALA A 25 0.21 -1.59 6.21
C ALA A 25 0.42 -3.04 6.68
N GLN A 26 -0.50 -3.95 6.36
CA GLN A 26 -0.38 -5.40 6.66
C GLN A 26 0.84 -6.04 5.99
N CYS A 27 1.25 -5.55 4.81
CA CYS A 27 2.46 -5.98 4.12
C CYS A 27 3.75 -5.29 4.62
N GLY A 28 3.67 -4.43 5.65
CA GLY A 28 4.82 -3.78 6.27
C GLY A 28 5.25 -2.46 5.60
N PHE A 29 4.50 -1.97 4.62
CA PHE A 29 4.73 -0.63 4.09
C PHE A 29 4.38 0.43 5.13
N ARG A 30 5.23 1.46 5.22
CA ARG A 30 5.02 2.62 6.12
C ARG A 30 4.77 3.92 5.36
N GLY A 31 4.89 3.87 4.03
CA GLY A 31 4.60 4.96 3.12
C GLY A 31 3.74 4.43 1.98
N VAL A 32 2.91 5.30 1.43
CA VAL A 32 2.06 5.01 0.27
C VAL A 32 2.08 6.22 -0.66
N GLU A 33 1.89 5.97 -1.94
CA GLU A 33 1.73 6.97 -3.01
C GLU A 33 0.56 6.63 -3.94
#